data_AF-A0A9D5AX96-F1
#
_entry.id   AF-A0A9D5AX96-F1
#
_cell.length_a   1.000
_cell.length_b   1.000
_cell.length_c   1.000
_cell.angle_alpha   90.00
_cell.angle_beta   90.00
_cell.angle_gamma   90.00
#
_symmetry.space_group_name_H-M   'P 1'
#
loop_
_entity.id
_entity.type
_entity.pdbx_description
1 polymer ?
#
loop_
_entity_poly.entity_id
_entity_poly.type
_entity_poly.pdbx_seq_one_letter_code
_entity_poly.pdbx_strand_id
1 'polypeptide(L)'
;MIYSMFYSDLQYVLQYVIERKANPKNVVSIILGGGSGVQLFPLTKRAATPAVPVGGCYRLIDIPMSNCINSGINKVFVLTQFNSASLNRHISRTYFGNGINFRDGYVELFLCVSVGLWAGLIIGFVTEYYTSNAYSPVQDVADSCRTGAATNVIFGLALGYKSVIIPIFSIAISIFVSFSFAAMYGVAVDALGMLSTIATGLAIDAYGPISDNAGGIAEMAGMSHRIRERTDALDAAGNTTAAIGKGFAIGSAALVSLALFGAFVSRAGVTTVDVLTPKVFIGLIVGAMLPYWFSAMTMKSVGSAALKMVEEVRRQFNTIPGLMEGTAKPDYATCVTISTDASIKEMIPPGALVMLTPLIVGIFFGVETLSGVLAGSLVSGVQIAISASNTGGAWDNAKKYIEAHLHIQKQLHEAMRAATEAAKAATETAQRMEREMNAWKEFMMKKFDTSTFVSHSHHYDDDLDDQSLDED
;
A
#
# COMPACT_ATOMS: atom_id res chain seq x y z
N MET A 1 7.31 13.63 -53.22
CA MET A 1 6.80 14.62 -52.24
C MET A 1 6.73 14.03 -50.82
N ILE A 2 6.13 12.85 -50.62
CA ILE A 2 6.09 12.17 -49.29
C ILE A 2 7.50 11.71 -48.82
N TYR A 3 8.34 11.23 -49.74
CA TYR A 3 9.72 10.81 -49.42
C TYR A 3 10.66 11.96 -49.03
N SER A 4 10.44 13.19 -49.52
CA SER A 4 11.29 14.33 -49.15
C SER A 4 10.90 14.94 -47.81
N MET A 5 9.61 14.88 -47.42
CA MET A 5 9.14 15.26 -46.08
C MET A 5 9.71 14.36 -44.98
N PHE A 6 9.73 13.04 -45.22
CA PHE A 6 10.29 12.09 -44.25
C PHE A 6 11.80 12.28 -44.04
N TYR A 7 12.54 12.66 -45.08
CA TYR A 7 13.99 12.86 -44.98
C TYR A 7 14.35 14.18 -44.28
N SER A 8 13.55 15.24 -44.48
CA SER A 8 13.71 16.51 -43.74
C SER A 8 13.32 16.38 -42.27
N ASP A 9 12.28 15.61 -41.95
CA ASP A 9 11.87 15.35 -40.56
C ASP A 9 12.88 14.45 -39.84
N LEU A 10 13.47 13.46 -40.53
CA LEU A 10 14.53 12.63 -39.96
C LEU A 10 15.82 13.41 -39.72
N GLN A 11 16.18 14.37 -40.60
CA GLN A 11 17.29 15.29 -40.35
C GLN A 11 16.99 16.26 -39.20
N TYR A 12 15.75 16.76 -39.08
CA TYR A 12 15.34 17.60 -37.95
C TYR A 12 15.38 16.82 -36.63
N VAL A 13 14.93 15.55 -36.64
CA VAL A 13 15.00 14.65 -35.47
C VAL A 13 16.45 14.29 -35.15
N LEU A 14 17.30 14.00 -36.13
CA LEU A 14 18.73 13.78 -35.88
C LEU A 14 19.41 15.04 -35.33
N GLN A 15 19.12 16.22 -35.86
CA GLN A 15 19.66 17.49 -35.35
C GLN A 15 19.14 17.80 -33.93
N TYR A 16 17.86 17.51 -33.65
CA TYR A 16 17.22 17.70 -32.34
C TYR A 16 17.75 16.71 -31.27
N VAL A 17 18.11 15.49 -31.68
CA VAL A 17 18.75 14.48 -30.83
C VAL A 17 20.23 14.82 -30.56
N ILE A 18 20.90 15.51 -31.49
CA ILE A 18 22.35 15.80 -31.41
C ILE A 18 22.67 17.06 -30.58
N GLU A 19 21.74 18.00 -30.35
CA GLU A 19 22.08 19.31 -29.74
C GLU A 19 21.71 19.52 -28.26
N ARG A 20 21.07 18.58 -27.56
CA ARG A 20 20.89 18.70 -26.10
C ARG A 20 22.08 18.11 -25.34
N LYS A 21 23.17 18.87 -25.25
CA LYS A 21 24.20 18.62 -24.23
C LYS A 21 23.58 18.88 -22.85
N ALA A 22 23.11 17.82 -22.18
CA ALA A 22 22.78 17.89 -20.75
C ALA A 22 23.99 18.47 -20.01
N ASN A 23 23.78 19.51 -19.20
CA ASN A 23 24.87 20.08 -18.41
C ASN A 23 25.37 19.00 -17.43
N PRO A 24 26.62 18.52 -17.55
CA PRO A 24 27.14 17.41 -16.73
C PRO A 24 27.05 17.67 -15.23
N LYS A 25 27.03 18.94 -14.82
CA LYS A 25 26.89 19.36 -13.41
C LYS A 25 25.51 19.05 -12.82
N ASN A 26 24.49 18.87 -13.64
CA ASN A 26 23.12 18.56 -13.23
C ASN A 26 22.80 17.07 -13.33
N VAL A 27 23.75 16.25 -13.80
CA VAL A 27 23.58 14.81 -13.93
C VAL A 27 24.09 14.13 -12.66
N VAL A 28 23.29 13.20 -12.14
CA VAL A 28 23.69 12.29 -11.06
C VAL A 28 24.11 10.97 -11.68
N SER A 29 25.32 10.51 -11.37
CA SER A 29 25.80 9.18 -11.75
C SER A 29 25.69 8.23 -10.56
N ILE A 30 25.10 7.06 -10.78
CA ILE A 30 25.00 5.99 -9.78
C ILE A 30 25.81 4.81 -10.30
N ILE A 31 26.89 4.45 -9.62
CA ILE A 31 27.73 3.31 -9.93
C ILE A 31 27.35 2.17 -8.98
N LEU A 32 26.82 1.08 -9.53
CA LEU A 32 26.53 -0.14 -8.78
C LEU A 32 27.84 -0.87 -8.47
N GLY A 33 28.39 -0.55 -7.32
CA GLY A 33 29.65 -1.05 -6.78
C GLY A 33 29.50 -2.35 -5.98
N GLY A 34 28.64 -3.27 -6.39
CA GLY A 34 28.27 -4.48 -5.63
C GLY A 34 28.38 -5.80 -6.39
N GLY A 35 28.43 -6.91 -5.66
CA GLY A 35 28.41 -8.28 -6.22
C GLY A 35 29.52 -9.18 -5.67
N SER A 36 29.17 -10.45 -5.40
CA SER A 36 30.11 -11.51 -4.99
C SER A 36 31.10 -11.88 -6.09
N GLY A 37 30.79 -11.56 -7.36
CA GLY A 37 31.70 -11.69 -8.50
C GLY A 37 32.33 -13.07 -8.61
N VAL A 38 31.50 -14.09 -8.82
CA VAL A 38 31.95 -15.49 -8.95
C VAL A 38 32.99 -15.68 -10.06
N GLN A 39 32.94 -14.84 -11.10
CA GLN A 39 33.86 -14.85 -12.24
C GLN A 39 35.30 -14.43 -11.89
N LEU A 40 35.48 -13.65 -10.81
CA LEU A 40 36.78 -13.16 -10.34
C LEU A 40 37.22 -13.86 -9.05
N PHE A 41 36.61 -15.01 -8.73
CA PHE A 41 37.06 -15.87 -7.65
C PHE A 41 38.48 -16.39 -7.95
N PRO A 42 39.44 -16.37 -6.99
CA PRO A 42 39.30 -16.12 -5.55
C PRO A 42 39.47 -14.66 -5.08
N LEU A 43 39.72 -13.71 -5.99
CA LEU A 43 40.02 -12.31 -5.62
C LEU A 43 38.84 -11.62 -4.92
N THR A 44 37.61 -12.04 -5.23
CA THR A 44 36.37 -11.53 -4.63
C THR A 44 36.00 -12.18 -3.29
N LYS A 45 36.82 -13.11 -2.77
CA LYS A 45 36.58 -13.78 -1.47
C LYS A 45 36.60 -12.80 -0.28
N ARG A 46 37.43 -11.75 -0.35
CA ARG A 46 37.65 -10.78 0.75
C ARG A 46 37.38 -9.32 0.33
N ALA A 47 36.84 -9.09 -0.85
CA ALA A 47 36.58 -7.75 -1.35
C ALA A 47 35.43 -7.78 -2.38
N ALA A 48 34.65 -6.70 -2.45
CA ALA A 48 33.69 -6.50 -3.54
C ALA A 48 34.39 -6.60 -4.90
N THR A 49 33.68 -7.08 -5.93
CA THR A 49 34.20 -7.11 -7.31
C THR A 49 34.81 -5.77 -7.75
N PRO A 50 34.17 -4.62 -7.51
CA PRO A 50 34.72 -3.33 -7.92
C PRO A 50 35.96 -2.89 -7.11
N ALA A 51 36.24 -3.56 -5.98
CA ALA A 51 37.43 -3.35 -5.18
C ALA A 51 38.62 -4.20 -5.62
N VAL A 52 38.47 -5.06 -6.63
CA VAL A 52 39.57 -5.87 -7.16
C VAL A 52 40.58 -4.95 -7.87
N PRO A 53 41.89 -5.07 -7.56
CA PRO A 53 42.94 -4.31 -8.24
C PRO A 53 43.06 -4.69 -9.72
N VAL A 54 43.25 -3.69 -10.59
CA VAL A 54 43.46 -3.89 -12.05
C VAL A 54 44.91 -3.61 -12.43
N GLY A 55 45.64 -2.87 -11.61
CA GLY A 55 47.07 -2.60 -11.80
C GLY A 55 47.56 -1.48 -10.88
N GLY A 56 48.72 -1.67 -10.25
CA GLY A 56 49.30 -0.69 -9.31
C GLY A 56 48.34 -0.37 -8.16
N CYS A 57 48.05 0.92 -7.96
CA CYS A 57 47.09 1.39 -6.97
C CYS A 57 45.63 1.43 -7.48
N TYR A 58 45.37 1.13 -8.75
CA TYR A 58 44.05 1.25 -9.36
C TYR A 58 43.18 0.00 -9.19
N ARG A 59 41.88 0.21 -9.04
CA ARG A 59 40.84 -0.81 -8.87
C ARG A 59 39.78 -0.72 -9.97
N LEU A 60 38.98 -1.77 -10.11
CA LEU A 60 37.92 -1.84 -11.13
C LEU A 60 36.94 -0.66 -11.07
N ILE A 61 36.64 -0.16 -9.86
CA ILE A 61 35.79 1.02 -9.66
C ILE A 61 36.38 2.31 -10.26
N ASP A 62 37.69 2.40 -10.42
CA ASP A 62 38.35 3.62 -10.87
C ASP A 62 38.07 3.90 -12.35
N ILE A 63 37.72 2.87 -13.14
CA ILE A 63 37.35 2.99 -14.55
C ILE A 63 36.03 3.79 -14.72
N PRO A 64 34.87 3.35 -14.17
CA PRO A 64 33.64 4.12 -14.27
C PRO A 64 33.72 5.46 -13.54
N MET A 65 34.50 5.54 -12.45
CA MET A 65 34.75 6.79 -11.73
C MET A 65 35.50 7.81 -12.59
N SER A 66 36.60 7.39 -13.23
CA SER A 66 37.37 8.25 -14.12
C SER A 66 36.54 8.72 -15.32
N ASN A 67 35.68 7.86 -15.87
CA ASN A 67 34.75 8.23 -16.93
C ASN A 67 33.76 9.32 -16.48
N CYS A 68 33.20 9.23 -15.28
CA CYS A 68 32.28 10.25 -14.75
C CYS A 68 33.00 11.59 -14.58
N ILE A 69 34.19 11.58 -13.98
CA ILE A 69 34.98 12.79 -13.71
C ILE A 69 35.41 13.46 -15.02
N ASN A 70 35.94 12.71 -15.97
CA ASN A 70 36.36 13.24 -17.27
C ASN A 70 35.18 13.73 -18.12
N SER A 71 33.97 13.23 -17.85
CA SER A 71 32.73 13.71 -18.47
C SER A 71 32.14 14.95 -17.77
N GLY A 72 32.78 15.45 -16.70
CA GLY A 72 32.30 16.60 -15.93
C GLY A 72 31.12 16.30 -14.99
N ILE A 73 30.85 15.02 -14.71
CA ILE A 73 29.78 14.58 -13.81
C ILE A 73 30.35 14.55 -12.39
N ASN A 74 29.97 15.55 -11.59
CA ASN A 74 30.55 15.75 -10.26
C ASN A 74 29.74 15.09 -9.14
N LYS A 75 28.47 14.72 -9.40
CA LYS A 75 27.59 14.03 -8.44
C LYS A 75 27.63 12.53 -8.73
N VAL A 76 28.58 11.83 -8.12
CA VAL A 76 28.76 10.37 -8.31
C VAL A 76 28.47 9.65 -7.00
N PHE A 77 27.46 8.77 -7.01
CA PHE A 77 27.11 7.90 -5.90
C PHE A 77 27.55 6.48 -6.22
N VAL A 78 28.26 5.83 -5.31
CA VAL A 78 28.68 4.44 -5.47
C VAL A 78 27.87 3.58 -4.49
N LEU A 79 27.01 2.71 -5.02
CA LEU A 79 26.18 1.82 -4.22
C LEU A 79 26.92 0.52 -3.95
N THR A 80 27.27 0.27 -2.70
CA THR A 80 28.03 -0.91 -2.32
C THR A 80 27.16 -1.93 -1.58
N GLN A 81 27.15 -3.19 -2.01
CA GLN A 81 26.34 -4.26 -1.39
C GLN A 81 27.18 -5.28 -0.60
N PHE A 82 28.26 -5.80 -1.18
CA PHE A 82 29.00 -6.96 -0.65
C PHE A 82 30.45 -6.60 -0.31
N ASN A 83 30.91 -6.93 0.91
CA ASN A 83 32.30 -6.74 1.37
C ASN A 83 32.92 -5.38 0.99
N SER A 84 32.19 -4.30 1.30
CA SER A 84 32.41 -2.93 0.82
C SER A 84 33.50 -2.16 1.55
N ALA A 85 33.98 -2.65 2.70
CA ALA A 85 34.94 -1.91 3.54
C ALA A 85 36.23 -1.54 2.78
N SER A 86 36.75 -2.45 1.96
CA SER A 86 37.92 -2.18 1.12
C SER A 86 37.62 -1.16 0.02
N LEU A 87 36.45 -1.26 -0.61
CA LEU A 87 36.00 -0.37 -1.67
C LEU A 87 35.82 1.07 -1.17
N ASN A 88 35.10 1.22 -0.06
CA ASN A 88 34.81 2.51 0.57
C ASN A 88 36.09 3.18 1.03
N ARG A 89 37.02 2.43 1.61
CA ARG A 89 38.34 2.93 2.01
C ARG A 89 39.17 3.41 0.81
N HIS A 90 39.08 2.74 -0.33
CA HIS A 90 39.77 3.15 -1.55
C HIS A 90 39.18 4.43 -2.13
N ILE A 91 37.86 4.46 -2.33
CA ILE A 91 37.17 5.65 -2.85
C ILE A 91 37.45 6.86 -1.94
N SER A 92 37.34 6.67 -0.62
CA SER A 92 37.60 7.71 0.38
C SER A 92 39.06 8.13 0.50
N ARG A 93 40.04 7.36 0.02
CA ARG A 93 41.46 7.76 0.06
C ARG A 93 41.93 8.35 -1.25
N THR A 94 41.49 7.77 -2.36
CA THR A 94 41.95 8.10 -3.71
C THR A 94 41.28 9.35 -4.25
N TYR A 95 40.00 9.58 -3.93
CA TYR A 95 39.23 10.69 -4.47
C TYR A 95 38.96 11.80 -3.44
N PHE A 96 39.63 11.77 -2.28
CA PHE A 96 39.54 12.81 -1.26
C PHE A 96 40.41 14.01 -1.64
N GLY A 97 39.80 15.17 -1.85
CA GLY A 97 40.51 16.45 -2.06
C GLY A 97 40.50 17.03 -3.49
N ASN A 98 40.01 16.32 -4.50
CA ASN A 98 39.91 16.81 -5.90
C ASN A 98 38.55 17.48 -6.22
N GLY A 99 37.88 18.07 -5.23
CA GLY A 99 36.57 18.72 -5.41
C GLY A 99 35.36 17.76 -5.45
N ILE A 100 35.56 16.46 -5.23
CA ILE A 100 34.50 15.45 -5.09
C ILE A 100 34.57 14.88 -3.67
N ASN A 101 33.63 15.28 -2.82
CA ASN A 101 33.52 14.76 -1.46
C ASN A 101 32.68 13.47 -1.46
N PHE A 102 33.34 12.31 -1.46
CA PHE A 102 32.68 11.00 -1.26
C PHE A 102 32.21 10.76 0.19
N ARG A 103 32.32 11.76 1.07
CA ARG A 103 31.85 11.70 2.45
C ARG A 103 30.33 11.85 2.56
N ASP A 104 29.69 12.57 1.64
CA ASP A 104 28.31 13.04 1.84
C ASP A 104 27.27 12.06 1.26
N GLY A 105 27.51 11.49 0.07
CA GLY A 105 26.49 10.70 -0.64
C GLY A 105 26.06 9.38 0.01
N TYR A 106 26.93 8.71 0.79
CA TYR A 106 26.54 7.49 1.52
C TYR A 106 25.59 7.79 2.68
N VAL A 107 25.83 8.90 3.38
CA VAL A 107 24.99 9.33 4.52
C VAL A 107 23.65 9.82 3.99
N GLU A 108 23.65 10.57 2.88
CA GLU A 108 22.45 11.06 2.22
C GLU A 108 21.49 9.92 1.80
N LEU A 109 22.00 8.90 1.10
CA LEU A 109 21.20 7.74 0.69
C LEU A 109 20.73 6.88 1.88
N PHE A 110 21.61 6.71 2.88
CA PHE A 110 21.23 6.04 4.12
C PHE A 110 20.08 6.78 4.81
N LEU A 111 20.11 8.12 4.84
CA LEU A 111 19.04 8.94 5.39
C LEU A 111 17.75 8.82 4.57
N CYS A 112 17.81 8.77 3.23
CA CYS A 112 16.61 8.51 2.41
C CYS A 112 15.93 7.20 2.80
N VAL A 113 16.67 6.09 2.84
CA VAL A 113 16.12 4.77 3.22
C VAL A 113 15.61 4.78 4.66
N SER A 114 16.38 5.39 5.57
CA SER A 114 16.03 5.42 7.00
C SER A 114 14.77 6.23 7.26
N VAL A 115 14.61 7.37 6.59
CA VAL A 115 13.41 8.22 6.76
C VAL A 115 12.17 7.50 6.29
N GLY A 116 12.21 6.77 5.18
CA GLY A 116 11.09 5.92 4.73
C GLY A 116 10.75 4.80 5.72
N LEU A 117 11.77 4.14 6.28
CA LEU A 117 11.59 3.12 7.33
C LEU A 117 10.89 3.70 8.57
N TRP A 118 11.36 4.85 9.07
CA TRP A 118 10.75 5.53 10.21
C TRP A 118 9.36 6.07 9.90
N ALA A 119 9.12 6.56 8.67
CA ALA A 119 7.81 6.98 8.23
C ALA A 119 6.81 5.81 8.26
N GLY A 120 7.21 4.63 7.78
CA GLY A 120 6.41 3.41 7.89
C GLY A 120 6.05 3.08 9.34
N LEU A 121 7.03 3.14 10.25
CA LEU A 121 6.80 2.90 11.67
C LEU A 121 5.81 3.90 12.27
N ILE A 122 5.95 5.19 11.98
CA ILE A 122 5.03 6.25 12.43
C ILE A 122 3.61 5.97 11.91
N ILE A 123 3.46 5.64 10.63
CA ILE A 123 2.17 5.28 10.03
C ILE A 123 1.56 4.07 10.75
N GLY A 124 2.36 3.06 11.09
CA GLY A 124 1.92 1.89 11.86
C GLY A 124 1.37 2.27 13.24
N PHE A 125 2.14 3.01 14.04
CA PHE A 125 1.70 3.44 15.38
C PHE A 125 0.45 4.30 15.36
N VAL A 126 0.34 5.23 14.40
CA VAL A 126 -0.86 6.07 14.29
C VAL A 126 -2.05 5.23 13.85
N THR A 127 -1.86 4.32 12.91
CA THR A 127 -2.93 3.40 12.48
C THR A 127 -3.40 2.51 13.63
N GLU A 128 -2.48 1.99 14.44
CA GLU A 128 -2.81 1.25 15.67
C GLU A 128 -3.65 2.10 16.63
N TYR A 129 -3.23 3.34 16.91
CA TYR A 129 -3.95 4.24 17.81
C TYR A 129 -5.40 4.51 17.36
N TYR A 130 -5.63 4.59 16.05
CA TYR A 130 -6.96 4.86 15.49
C TYR A 130 -7.81 3.61 15.26
N THR A 131 -7.24 2.41 15.30
CA THR A 131 -7.97 1.17 14.98
C THR A 131 -8.03 0.17 16.12
N SER A 132 -7.14 0.22 17.11
CA SER A 132 -7.19 -0.67 18.28
C SER A 132 -8.20 -0.19 19.32
N ASN A 133 -8.97 -1.14 19.87
CA ASN A 133 -9.95 -0.90 20.93
C ASN A 133 -9.32 -0.67 22.33
N ALA A 134 -7.99 -0.74 22.43
CA ALA A 134 -7.26 -0.35 23.64
C ALA A 134 -7.21 1.17 23.85
N TYR A 135 -7.48 1.96 22.79
CA TYR A 135 -7.37 3.42 22.81
C TYR A 135 -8.72 4.12 22.74
N SER A 136 -8.74 5.36 23.25
CA SER A 136 -9.93 6.22 23.28
C SER A 136 -10.64 6.39 21.92
N PRO A 137 -9.98 6.55 20.75
CA PRO A 137 -10.71 6.78 19.50
C PRO A 137 -11.73 5.69 19.16
N VAL A 138 -11.36 4.42 19.33
CA VAL A 138 -12.25 3.29 19.04
C VAL A 138 -13.26 3.06 20.16
N GLN A 139 -12.87 3.32 21.41
CA GLN A 139 -13.79 3.28 22.55
C GLN A 139 -14.89 4.34 22.41
N ASP A 140 -14.57 5.56 21.95
CA ASP A 140 -15.54 6.61 21.69
C ASP A 140 -16.52 6.20 20.57
N VAL A 141 -16.02 5.52 19.53
CA VAL A 141 -16.87 4.94 18.47
C VAL A 141 -17.79 3.87 19.03
N ALA A 142 -17.30 2.99 19.91
CA ALA A 142 -18.13 1.99 20.59
C ALA A 142 -19.19 2.64 21.52
N ASP A 143 -18.79 3.66 22.28
CA ASP A 143 -19.68 4.39 23.20
C ASP A 143 -20.77 5.17 22.46
N SER A 144 -20.47 5.68 21.26
CA SER A 144 -21.46 6.39 20.44
C SER A 144 -22.65 5.50 20.06
N CYS A 145 -22.48 4.17 20.02
CA CYS A 145 -23.56 3.21 19.78
C CYS A 145 -24.70 3.32 20.80
N ARG A 146 -24.49 3.93 21.97
CA ARG A 146 -25.54 4.16 22.98
C ARG A 146 -26.68 5.03 22.46
N THR A 147 -26.41 5.82 21.43
CA THR A 147 -27.37 6.74 20.79
C THR A 147 -27.87 6.26 19.43
N GLY A 148 -27.43 5.07 18.98
CA GLY A 148 -27.87 4.39 17.75
C GLY A 148 -26.83 4.35 16.63
N ALA A 149 -27.11 3.60 15.55
CA ALA A 149 -26.19 3.46 14.41
C ALA A 149 -25.79 4.79 13.74
N ALA A 150 -26.68 5.78 13.69
CA ALA A 150 -26.41 7.04 12.99
C ALA A 150 -25.21 7.80 13.58
N THR A 151 -25.13 7.89 14.92
CA THR A 151 -24.00 8.53 15.60
C THR A 151 -22.73 7.69 15.48
N ASN A 152 -22.83 6.36 15.54
CA ASN A 152 -21.69 5.48 15.29
C ASN A 152 -21.07 5.67 13.89
N VAL A 153 -21.90 5.86 12.86
CA VAL A 153 -21.41 6.17 11.51
C VAL A 153 -20.72 7.54 11.47
N ILE A 154 -21.31 8.55 12.10
CA ILE A 154 -20.73 9.91 12.14
C ILE A 154 -19.36 9.89 12.84
N PHE A 155 -19.26 9.23 14.00
CA PHE A 155 -18.02 9.13 14.77
C PHE A 155 -16.94 8.34 14.01
N GLY A 156 -17.30 7.22 13.38
CA GLY A 156 -16.36 6.43 12.60
C GLY A 156 -15.80 7.18 11.39
N LEU A 157 -16.66 7.86 10.62
CA LEU A 157 -16.21 8.68 9.48
C LEU A 157 -15.31 9.84 9.94
N ALA A 158 -15.69 10.53 11.02
CA ALA A 158 -14.87 11.59 11.60
C ALA A 158 -13.51 11.07 12.08
N LEU A 159 -13.47 9.88 12.69
CA LEU A 159 -12.24 9.20 13.09
C LEU A 159 -11.34 8.94 11.88
N GLY A 160 -11.89 8.37 10.81
CA GLY A 160 -11.16 8.13 9.56
C GLY A 160 -10.53 9.40 8.99
N TYR A 161 -11.32 10.47 8.87
CA TYR A 161 -10.82 11.76 8.37
C TYR A 161 -9.76 12.37 9.29
N LYS A 162 -9.87 12.17 10.61
CA LYS A 162 -8.84 12.63 11.56
C LYS A 162 -7.56 11.80 11.45
N SER A 163 -7.66 10.52 11.15
CA SER A 163 -6.54 9.58 11.12
C SER A 163 -5.52 9.86 10.00
N VAL A 164 -5.90 10.59 8.94
CA VAL A 164 -5.00 10.86 7.80
C VAL A 164 -3.90 11.88 8.14
N ILE A 165 -4.10 12.72 9.16
CA ILE A 165 -3.29 13.92 9.39
C ILE A 165 -1.80 13.57 9.60
N ILE A 166 -1.50 12.69 10.56
CA ILE A 166 -0.10 12.35 10.90
C ILE A 166 0.56 11.51 9.78
N PRO A 167 -0.10 10.49 9.19
CA PRO A 167 0.44 9.77 8.04
C PRO A 167 0.81 10.70 6.88
N ILE A 168 -0.03 11.68 6.54
CA ILE A 168 0.26 12.64 5.47
C ILE A 168 1.45 13.53 5.80
N PHE A 169 1.56 14.02 7.04
CA PHE A 169 2.76 14.76 7.46
C PHE A 169 4.02 13.89 7.41
N SER A 170 3.92 12.63 7.80
CA SER A 170 5.03 11.68 7.75
C SER A 170 5.51 11.45 6.31
N ILE A 171 4.58 11.20 5.37
CA ILE A 171 4.87 11.07 3.93
C ILE A 171 5.47 12.38 3.39
N ALA A 172 4.92 13.55 3.75
CA ALA A 172 5.43 14.83 3.28
C ALA A 172 6.87 15.12 3.74
N ILE A 173 7.21 14.81 5.00
CA ILE A 173 8.57 14.92 5.53
C ILE A 173 9.50 13.94 4.81
N SER A 174 9.06 12.69 4.61
CA SER A 174 9.82 11.67 3.88
C SER A 174 10.13 12.13 2.45
N ILE A 175 9.14 12.63 1.71
CA ILE A 175 9.32 13.21 0.38
C ILE A 175 10.31 14.36 0.43
N PHE A 176 10.12 15.33 1.33
CA PHE A 176 10.98 16.51 1.40
C PHE A 176 12.45 16.15 1.63
N VAL A 177 12.72 15.26 2.59
CA VAL A 177 14.08 14.85 2.94
C VAL A 177 14.70 14.03 1.80
N SER A 178 14.01 13.00 1.32
CA SER A 178 14.53 12.08 0.30
C SER A 178 14.72 12.76 -1.06
N PHE A 179 13.78 13.63 -1.46
CA PHE A 179 13.88 14.42 -2.69
C PHE A 179 15.04 15.41 -2.62
N SER A 180 15.25 16.09 -1.47
CA SER A 180 16.32 17.07 -1.32
C SER A 180 17.72 16.46 -1.47
N PHE A 181 17.89 15.22 -1.01
CA PHE A 181 19.16 14.51 -1.08
C PHE A 181 19.42 13.86 -2.45
N ALA A 182 18.44 13.15 -3.01
CA ALA A 182 18.67 12.34 -4.21
C ALA A 182 17.52 12.38 -5.23
N ALA A 183 16.72 13.47 -5.25
CA ALA A 183 15.60 13.67 -6.17
C ALA A 183 14.67 12.44 -6.23
N MET A 184 14.23 12.05 -7.43
CA MET A 184 13.35 10.89 -7.62
C MET A 184 13.97 9.57 -7.15
N TYR A 185 15.29 9.42 -7.26
CA TYR A 185 15.97 8.22 -6.80
C TYR A 185 15.93 8.11 -5.27
N GLY A 186 16.11 9.24 -4.57
CA GLY A 186 15.94 9.34 -3.12
C GLY A 186 14.56 8.90 -2.67
N VAL A 187 13.50 9.41 -3.32
CA VAL A 187 12.11 9.04 -3.03
C VAL A 187 11.86 7.55 -3.30
N ALA A 188 12.45 6.98 -4.38
CA ALA A 188 12.32 5.56 -4.69
C ALA A 188 12.96 4.66 -3.63
N VAL A 189 14.16 5.00 -3.16
CA VAL A 189 14.84 4.21 -2.10
C VAL A 189 14.24 4.45 -0.72
N ASP A 190 13.61 5.61 -0.48
CA ASP A 190 12.80 5.87 0.72
C ASP A 190 11.58 4.94 0.75
N ALA A 191 10.86 4.79 -0.37
CA ALA A 191 9.78 3.83 -0.50
C ALA A 191 10.23 2.38 -0.25
N LEU A 192 11.41 2.01 -0.78
CA LEU A 192 12.03 0.72 -0.50
C LEU A 192 12.40 0.59 0.99
N GLY A 193 12.83 1.66 1.64
CA GLY A 193 13.08 1.72 3.08
C GLY A 193 11.83 1.40 3.89
N MET A 194 10.69 1.99 3.53
CA MET A 194 9.39 1.69 4.14
C MET A 194 9.00 0.21 4.00
N LEU A 195 9.32 -0.41 2.86
CA LEU A 195 9.05 -1.84 2.59
C LEU A 195 10.24 -2.77 2.91
N SER A 196 11.33 -2.27 3.49
CA SER A 196 12.52 -3.10 3.74
C SER A 196 12.28 -4.23 4.74
N THR A 197 11.23 -4.10 5.56
CA THR A 197 10.74 -5.10 6.51
C THR A 197 9.45 -5.78 6.05
N ILE A 198 9.19 -5.81 4.73
CA ILE A 198 7.94 -6.35 4.16
C ILE A 198 7.63 -7.79 4.59
N ALA A 199 8.65 -8.64 4.78
CA ALA A 199 8.43 -10.01 5.26
C ALA A 199 7.75 -10.03 6.64
N THR A 200 8.19 -9.16 7.56
CA THR A 200 7.56 -9.00 8.87
C THR A 200 6.18 -8.36 8.74
N GLY A 201 6.05 -7.34 7.89
CA GLY A 201 4.77 -6.67 7.63
C GLY A 201 3.70 -7.64 7.10
N LEU A 202 4.05 -8.46 6.12
CA LEU A 202 3.15 -9.48 5.57
C LEU A 202 2.85 -10.58 6.58
N ALA A 203 3.81 -10.98 7.43
CA ALA A 203 3.57 -11.98 8.46
C ALA A 203 2.52 -11.52 9.48
N ILE A 204 2.58 -10.27 9.94
CA ILE A 204 1.60 -9.72 10.88
C ILE A 204 0.24 -9.43 10.22
N ASP A 205 0.22 -9.07 8.93
CA ASP A 205 -1.02 -8.85 8.18
C ASP A 205 -1.73 -10.19 7.91
N ALA A 206 -1.01 -11.17 7.38
CA ALA A 206 -1.54 -12.52 7.10
C ALA A 206 -2.00 -13.27 8.36
N TYR A 207 -1.42 -12.94 9.51
CA TYR A 207 -1.87 -13.47 10.81
C TYR A 207 -3.35 -13.15 11.10
N GLY A 208 -3.87 -12.01 10.64
CA GLY A 208 -5.26 -11.60 10.89
C GLY A 208 -6.28 -12.55 10.25
N PRO A 209 -6.30 -12.71 8.92
CA PRO A 209 -7.22 -13.63 8.23
C PRO A 209 -7.10 -15.09 8.69
N ILE A 210 -5.91 -15.54 9.08
CA ILE A 210 -5.71 -16.88 9.66
C ILE A 210 -6.46 -17.01 10.99
N SER A 211 -6.36 -15.98 11.84
CA SER A 211 -7.03 -15.94 13.15
C SER A 211 -8.56 -15.84 13.04
N ASP A 212 -9.07 -15.05 12.08
CA ASP A 212 -10.51 -14.96 11.79
C ASP A 212 -11.07 -16.33 11.34
N ASN A 213 -10.39 -16.99 10.38
CA ASN A 213 -10.76 -18.33 9.93
C ASN A 213 -10.72 -19.37 11.06
N ALA A 214 -9.72 -19.31 11.94
CA ALA A 214 -9.64 -20.19 13.11
C ALA A 214 -10.85 -20.00 14.04
N GLY A 215 -11.29 -18.76 14.26
CA GLY A 215 -12.51 -18.46 15.01
C GLY A 215 -13.76 -19.00 14.32
N GLY A 216 -13.88 -18.80 13.00
CA GLY A 216 -15.00 -19.33 12.21
C GLY A 216 -15.09 -20.85 12.27
N ILE A 217 -13.96 -21.56 12.16
CA ILE A 217 -13.90 -23.02 12.28
C ILE A 217 -14.31 -23.46 13.70
N ALA A 218 -13.83 -22.77 14.74
CA ALA A 218 -14.18 -23.09 16.12
C ALA A 218 -15.70 -23.00 16.37
N GLU A 219 -16.36 -21.97 15.82
CA GLU A 219 -17.81 -21.79 15.91
C GLU A 219 -18.56 -22.86 15.12
N MET A 220 -18.18 -23.10 13.86
CA MET A 220 -18.83 -24.10 13.00
C MET A 220 -18.65 -25.54 13.52
N ALA A 221 -17.57 -25.83 14.22
CA ALA A 221 -17.31 -27.13 14.84
C ALA A 221 -17.98 -27.30 16.22
N GLY A 222 -18.70 -26.29 16.72
CA GLY A 222 -19.37 -26.33 18.03
C GLY A 222 -18.38 -26.48 19.19
N MET A 223 -17.16 -25.94 19.06
CA MET A 223 -16.14 -26.02 20.10
C MET A 223 -16.52 -25.17 21.32
N SER A 224 -15.84 -25.40 22.45
CA SER A 224 -16.14 -24.67 23.68
C SER A 224 -15.97 -23.16 23.51
N HIS A 225 -16.83 -22.38 24.17
CA HIS A 225 -16.82 -20.91 24.15
C HIS A 225 -15.45 -20.30 24.51
N ARG A 226 -14.68 -20.94 25.40
CA ARG A 226 -13.31 -20.52 25.74
C ARG A 226 -12.33 -20.53 24.56
N ILE A 227 -12.53 -21.40 23.57
CA ILE A 227 -11.73 -21.41 22.32
C ILE A 227 -12.11 -20.18 21.48
N ARG A 228 -13.41 -19.89 21.37
CA ARG A 228 -13.91 -18.72 20.65
C ARG A 228 -13.41 -17.41 21.26
N GLU A 229 -13.43 -17.28 22.59
CA GLU A 229 -12.87 -16.12 23.31
C GLU A 229 -11.38 -15.90 22.97
N ARG A 230 -10.60 -16.98 22.89
CA ARG A 230 -9.19 -16.90 22.50
C ARG A 230 -9.04 -16.45 21.06
N THR A 231 -9.78 -17.05 20.13
CA THR A 231 -9.70 -16.67 18.71
C THR A 231 -10.20 -15.25 18.46
N ASP A 232 -11.21 -14.77 19.19
CA ASP A 232 -11.71 -13.40 19.07
C ASP A 232 -10.68 -12.36 19.56
N ALA A 233 -9.89 -12.69 20.59
CA ALA A 233 -8.76 -11.86 21.00
C ALA A 233 -7.66 -11.80 19.93
N LEU A 234 -7.39 -12.93 19.24
CA LEU A 234 -6.43 -12.99 18.15
C LEU A 234 -6.92 -12.22 16.91
N ASP A 235 -8.20 -12.35 16.57
CA ASP A 235 -8.88 -11.66 15.46
C ASP A 235 -8.89 -10.13 15.67
N ALA A 236 -9.20 -9.66 16.88
CA ALA A 236 -9.16 -8.23 17.20
C ALA A 236 -7.75 -7.63 17.00
N ALA A 237 -6.69 -8.37 17.36
CA ALA A 237 -5.32 -7.95 17.05
C ALA A 237 -5.03 -7.99 15.53
N GLY A 238 -5.55 -9.01 14.84
CA GLY A 238 -5.49 -9.16 13.38
C GLY A 238 -6.10 -8.00 12.60
N ASN A 239 -7.23 -7.46 13.08
CA ASN A 239 -7.87 -6.28 12.48
C ASN A 239 -6.96 -5.04 12.51
N THR A 240 -6.25 -4.86 13.63
CA THR A 240 -5.29 -3.77 13.77
C THR A 240 -4.07 -3.98 12.87
N THR A 241 -3.52 -5.20 12.81
CA THR A 241 -2.36 -5.48 11.94
C THR A 241 -2.71 -5.37 10.46
N ALA A 242 -3.93 -5.75 10.05
CA ALA A 242 -4.43 -5.55 8.69
C ALA A 242 -4.54 -4.06 8.32
N ALA A 243 -4.99 -3.22 9.25
CA ALA A 243 -5.01 -1.78 9.04
C ALA A 243 -3.59 -1.21 8.92
N ILE A 244 -2.65 -1.65 9.77
CA ILE A 244 -1.23 -1.27 9.70
C ILE A 244 -0.64 -1.67 8.33
N GLY A 245 -0.87 -2.90 7.87
CA GLY A 245 -0.43 -3.39 6.56
C GLY A 245 -0.92 -2.51 5.41
N LYS A 246 -2.21 -2.14 5.43
CA LYS A 246 -2.79 -1.17 4.48
C LYS A 246 -2.13 0.20 4.56
N GLY A 247 -1.83 0.69 5.77
CA GLY A 247 -1.10 1.94 5.98
C GLY A 247 0.29 1.93 5.32
N PHE A 248 1.06 0.85 5.52
CA PHE A 248 2.37 0.65 4.86
C PHE A 248 2.24 0.59 3.33
N ALA A 249 1.26 -0.16 2.83
CA ALA A 249 0.99 -0.26 1.39
C ALA A 249 0.65 1.11 0.79
N ILE A 250 -0.23 1.89 1.41
CA ILE A 250 -0.63 3.22 0.93
C ILE A 250 0.55 4.20 0.98
N GLY A 251 1.29 4.23 2.09
CA GLY A 251 2.43 5.13 2.27
C GLY A 251 3.55 4.86 1.27
N SER A 252 3.95 3.61 1.12
CA SER A 252 5.01 3.22 0.18
C SER A 252 4.57 3.43 -1.26
N ALA A 253 3.33 3.11 -1.59
CA ALA A 253 2.81 3.29 -2.93
C ALA A 253 2.66 4.78 -3.30
N ALA A 254 2.41 5.67 -2.33
CA ALA A 254 2.47 7.12 -2.56
C ALA A 254 3.89 7.60 -2.95
N LEU A 255 4.91 7.10 -2.25
CA LEU A 255 6.31 7.43 -2.51
C LEU A 255 6.79 6.85 -3.86
N VAL A 256 6.51 5.58 -4.13
CA VAL A 256 6.82 4.95 -5.43
C VAL A 256 6.11 5.68 -6.56
N SER A 257 4.84 6.02 -6.41
CA SER A 257 4.08 6.75 -7.43
C SER A 257 4.69 8.12 -7.74
N LEU A 258 5.18 8.84 -6.72
CA LEU A 258 5.89 10.11 -6.94
C LEU A 258 7.21 9.90 -7.69
N ALA A 259 7.98 8.86 -7.34
CA ALA A 259 9.22 8.53 -8.03
C ALA A 259 8.98 8.15 -9.50
N LEU A 260 7.98 7.30 -9.76
CA LEU A 260 7.56 6.91 -11.10
C LEU A 260 7.02 8.10 -11.89
N PHE A 261 6.30 9.02 -11.24
CA PHE A 261 5.83 10.25 -11.88
C PHE A 261 6.99 11.11 -12.39
N GLY A 262 8.02 11.35 -11.59
CA GLY A 262 9.20 12.09 -12.07
C GLY A 262 9.99 11.34 -13.15
N ALA A 263 10.09 10.00 -13.05
CA ALA A 263 10.68 9.18 -14.10
C ALA A 263 9.88 9.28 -15.42
N PHE A 264 8.56 9.27 -15.33
CA PHE A 264 7.64 9.47 -16.47
C PHE A 264 7.86 10.83 -17.13
N VAL A 265 7.89 11.93 -16.35
CA VAL A 265 8.11 13.30 -16.87
C VAL A 265 9.42 13.37 -17.66
N SER A 266 10.49 12.78 -17.13
CA SER A 266 11.78 12.71 -17.82
C SER A 266 11.71 11.86 -19.09
N ARG A 267 11.09 10.67 -19.01
CA ARG A 267 11.00 9.74 -20.14
C ARG A 267 10.12 10.26 -21.29
N ALA A 268 9.08 11.01 -20.95
CA ALA A 268 8.15 11.65 -21.88
C ALA A 268 8.73 12.93 -22.52
N GLY A 269 9.90 13.40 -22.08
CA GLY A 269 10.53 14.61 -22.60
C GLY A 269 9.84 15.91 -22.18
N VAL A 270 9.03 15.87 -21.11
CA VAL A 270 8.36 17.06 -20.56
C VAL A 270 9.39 17.91 -19.81
N THR A 271 9.55 19.18 -20.20
CA THR A 271 10.55 20.07 -19.59
C THR A 271 10.18 20.52 -18.18
N THR A 272 8.92 20.90 -18.00
CA THR A 272 8.37 21.39 -16.73
C THR A 272 6.90 21.01 -16.65
N VAL A 273 6.46 20.48 -15.51
CA VAL A 273 5.04 20.30 -15.21
C VAL A 273 4.54 21.55 -14.49
N ASP A 274 3.96 22.47 -15.24
CA ASP A 274 3.40 23.71 -14.69
C ASP A 274 1.90 23.55 -14.40
N VAL A 275 1.56 23.59 -13.11
CA VAL A 275 0.18 23.44 -12.60
C VAL A 275 -0.75 24.53 -13.13
N LEU A 276 -0.24 25.72 -13.47
CA LEU A 276 -1.05 26.83 -13.98
C LEU A 276 -1.37 26.72 -15.47
N THR A 277 -0.90 25.68 -16.15
CA THR A 277 -1.24 25.44 -17.56
C THR A 277 -2.57 24.68 -17.71
N PRO A 278 -3.39 25.01 -18.73
CA PRO A 278 -4.69 24.35 -18.92
C PRO A 278 -4.60 22.84 -19.00
N LYS A 279 -3.63 22.31 -19.77
CA LYS A 279 -3.43 20.86 -19.94
C LYS A 279 -3.18 20.14 -18.63
N VAL A 280 -2.30 20.68 -17.78
CA VAL A 280 -1.93 20.05 -16.51
C VAL A 280 -3.06 20.19 -15.50
N PHE A 281 -3.70 21.37 -15.41
CA PHE A 281 -4.74 21.61 -14.42
C PHE A 281 -6.01 20.77 -14.66
N ILE A 282 -6.45 20.62 -15.93
CA ILE A 282 -7.57 19.72 -16.23
C ILE A 282 -7.23 18.26 -15.90
N GLY A 283 -5.97 17.86 -16.14
CA GLY A 283 -5.49 16.54 -15.75
C GLY A 283 -5.54 16.36 -14.24
N LEU A 284 -5.09 17.37 -13.48
CA LEU A 284 -5.05 17.36 -12.02
C LEU A 284 -6.44 17.15 -11.39
N ILE A 285 -7.43 17.95 -11.82
CA ILE A 285 -8.79 17.83 -11.28
C ILE A 285 -9.47 16.52 -11.68
N VAL A 286 -9.27 16.05 -12.92
CA VAL A 286 -9.81 14.76 -13.38
C VAL A 286 -9.13 13.62 -12.60
N GLY A 287 -7.81 13.66 -12.47
CA GLY A 287 -7.04 12.68 -11.71
C GLY A 287 -7.48 12.59 -10.26
N ALA A 288 -7.73 13.72 -9.61
CA ALA A 288 -8.20 13.76 -8.23
C ALA A 288 -9.60 13.16 -8.03
N MET A 289 -10.42 13.12 -9.08
CA MET A 289 -11.76 12.52 -9.07
C MET A 289 -11.72 11.00 -9.27
N LEU A 290 -10.72 10.45 -9.97
CA LEU A 290 -10.66 9.01 -10.29
C LEU A 290 -10.77 8.08 -9.07
N PRO A 291 -10.12 8.34 -7.92
CA PRO A 291 -10.28 7.50 -6.73
C PRO A 291 -11.72 7.44 -6.21
N TYR A 292 -12.48 8.53 -6.35
CA TYR A 292 -13.89 8.58 -5.97
C TYR A 292 -14.77 7.81 -6.95
N TRP A 293 -14.49 7.90 -8.26
CA TRP A 293 -15.19 7.11 -9.26
C TRP A 293 -14.92 5.61 -9.08
N PHE A 294 -13.66 5.23 -8.86
CA PHE A 294 -13.28 3.88 -8.51
C PHE A 294 -14.05 3.38 -7.28
N SER A 295 -14.04 4.16 -6.20
CA SER A 295 -14.74 3.82 -4.95
C SER A 295 -16.25 3.69 -5.15
N ALA A 296 -16.87 4.57 -5.94
CA ALA A 296 -18.30 4.50 -6.21
C ALA A 296 -18.71 3.19 -6.91
N MET A 297 -17.89 2.71 -7.86
CA MET A 297 -18.13 1.44 -8.55
C MET A 297 -18.00 0.27 -7.57
N THR A 298 -16.86 0.14 -6.89
CA THR A 298 -16.61 -0.99 -5.97
C THR A 298 -17.63 -1.03 -4.84
N MET A 299 -18.00 0.13 -4.29
CA MET A 299 -19.01 0.21 -3.22
C MET A 299 -20.39 -0.24 -3.67
N LYS A 300 -20.81 0.16 -4.87
CA LYS A 300 -22.10 -0.21 -5.45
C LYS A 300 -22.15 -1.70 -5.76
N SER A 301 -21.08 -2.26 -6.30
CA SER A 301 -20.96 -3.68 -6.62
C SER A 301 -21.10 -4.53 -5.36
N VAL A 302 -20.37 -4.21 -4.29
CA VAL A 302 -20.50 -4.90 -2.99
C VAL A 302 -21.91 -4.72 -2.41
N GLY A 303 -22.48 -3.51 -2.45
CA GLY A 303 -23.84 -3.27 -1.93
C GLY A 303 -24.91 -4.10 -2.64
N SER A 304 -24.80 -4.23 -3.96
CA SER A 304 -25.72 -5.04 -4.78
C SER A 304 -25.57 -6.54 -4.49
N ALA A 305 -24.33 -7.02 -4.32
CA ALA A 305 -24.04 -8.41 -3.95
C ALA A 305 -24.53 -8.75 -2.54
N ALA A 306 -24.34 -7.84 -1.58
CA ALA A 306 -24.79 -8.01 -0.20
C ALA A 306 -26.32 -8.09 -0.10
N LEU A 307 -27.07 -7.25 -0.85
CA LEU A 307 -28.53 -7.34 -0.88
C LEU A 307 -29.02 -8.71 -1.35
N LYS A 308 -28.41 -9.26 -2.42
CA LYS A 308 -28.71 -10.61 -2.90
C LYS A 308 -28.37 -11.68 -1.87
N MET A 309 -27.24 -11.54 -1.18
CA MET A 309 -26.84 -12.46 -0.10
C MET A 309 -27.87 -12.46 1.03
N VAL A 310 -28.33 -11.29 1.47
CA VAL A 310 -29.35 -11.15 2.51
C VAL A 310 -30.68 -11.78 2.08
N GLU A 311 -31.11 -11.53 0.85
CA GLU A 311 -32.33 -12.13 0.29
C GLU A 311 -32.25 -13.67 0.25
N GLU A 312 -31.11 -14.22 -0.17
CA GLU A 312 -30.90 -15.67 -0.23
C GLU A 312 -30.84 -16.30 1.17
N VAL A 313 -30.08 -15.71 2.10
CA VAL A 313 -30.01 -16.21 3.48
C VAL A 313 -31.39 -16.18 4.14
N ARG A 314 -32.17 -15.10 3.93
CA ARG A 314 -33.57 -15.02 4.39
C ARG A 314 -34.45 -16.08 3.74
N ARG A 315 -34.29 -16.33 2.44
CA ARG A 315 -35.03 -17.38 1.74
C ARG A 315 -34.74 -18.74 2.37
N GLN A 316 -33.48 -19.08 2.63
CA GLN A 316 -33.12 -20.34 3.27
C GLN A 316 -33.74 -20.48 4.66
N PHE A 317 -33.61 -19.47 5.52
CA PHE A 317 -34.21 -19.49 6.86
C PHE A 317 -35.74 -19.61 6.85
N ASN A 318 -36.42 -19.01 5.88
CA ASN A 318 -37.88 -19.02 5.81
C ASN A 318 -38.46 -20.26 5.12
N THR A 319 -37.69 -20.94 4.26
CA THR A 319 -38.22 -22.00 3.37
C THR A 319 -37.67 -23.39 3.65
N ILE A 320 -36.48 -23.53 4.27
CA ILE A 320 -35.89 -24.83 4.60
C ILE A 320 -36.34 -25.23 6.00
N PRO A 321 -37.23 -26.23 6.15
CA PRO A 321 -37.70 -26.66 7.46
C PRO A 321 -36.55 -27.28 8.27
N GLY A 322 -36.47 -26.95 9.56
CA GLY A 322 -35.44 -27.50 10.45
C GLY A 322 -34.11 -26.77 10.43
N LEU A 323 -33.94 -25.71 9.61
CA LEU A 323 -32.67 -24.98 9.49
C LEU A 323 -32.37 -24.12 10.72
N MET A 324 -33.36 -23.37 11.22
CA MET A 324 -33.21 -22.56 12.43
C MET A 324 -33.04 -23.43 13.68
N GLU A 325 -33.64 -24.61 13.66
CA GLU A 325 -33.55 -25.62 14.72
C GLU A 325 -32.22 -26.40 14.69
N GLY A 326 -31.37 -26.18 13.66
CA GLY A 326 -30.08 -26.86 13.52
C GLY A 326 -30.17 -28.32 13.10
N THR A 327 -31.34 -28.76 12.61
CA THR A 327 -31.60 -30.15 12.19
C THR A 327 -31.43 -30.36 10.68
N ALA A 328 -31.50 -29.29 9.89
CA ALA A 328 -31.22 -29.28 8.45
C ALA A 328 -29.91 -28.53 8.15
N LYS A 329 -29.23 -28.92 7.06
CA LYS A 329 -28.03 -28.22 6.59
C LYS A 329 -28.40 -27.06 5.66
N PRO A 330 -27.76 -25.89 5.79
CA PRO A 330 -27.93 -24.80 4.83
C PRO A 330 -27.29 -25.13 3.48
N ASP A 331 -27.73 -24.41 2.45
CA ASP A 331 -27.11 -24.45 1.13
C ASP A 331 -26.03 -23.37 1.02
N TYR A 332 -24.79 -23.78 1.30
CA TYR A 332 -23.62 -22.91 1.17
C TYR A 332 -23.27 -22.59 -0.29
N ALA A 333 -23.56 -23.49 -1.23
CA ALA A 333 -23.12 -23.37 -2.62
C ALA A 333 -23.81 -22.19 -3.32
N THR A 334 -25.09 -21.94 -3.02
CA THR A 334 -25.80 -20.78 -3.57
C THR A 334 -25.20 -19.47 -3.08
N CYS A 335 -24.87 -19.34 -1.78
CA CYS A 335 -24.20 -18.15 -1.25
C CYS A 335 -22.82 -17.93 -1.90
N VAL A 336 -22.04 -19.00 -2.07
CA VAL A 336 -20.75 -18.95 -2.78
C VAL A 336 -20.95 -18.44 -4.21
N THR A 337 -21.90 -19.02 -4.95
CA THR A 337 -22.21 -18.65 -6.34
C THR A 337 -22.58 -17.17 -6.48
N ILE A 338 -23.43 -16.64 -5.59
CA ILE A 338 -23.80 -15.21 -5.59
C ILE A 338 -22.55 -14.32 -5.48
N SER A 339 -21.64 -14.66 -4.56
CA SER A 339 -20.42 -13.88 -4.34
C SER A 339 -19.42 -14.02 -5.50
N THR A 340 -19.31 -15.21 -6.09
CA THR A 340 -18.43 -15.51 -7.23
C THR A 340 -18.90 -14.79 -8.49
N ASP A 341 -20.17 -14.91 -8.85
CA ASP A 341 -20.71 -14.27 -10.05
C ASP A 341 -20.61 -12.75 -9.96
N ALA A 342 -20.87 -12.19 -8.78
CA ALA A 342 -20.73 -10.76 -8.54
C ALA A 342 -19.27 -10.31 -8.63
N SER A 343 -18.32 -11.01 -8.00
CA SER A 343 -16.91 -10.59 -7.99
C SER A 343 -16.29 -10.65 -9.39
N ILE A 344 -16.53 -11.72 -10.15
CA ILE A 344 -15.99 -11.87 -11.51
C ILE A 344 -16.55 -10.81 -12.47
N LYS A 345 -17.85 -10.56 -12.40
CA LYS A 345 -18.49 -9.58 -13.28
C LYS A 345 -18.10 -8.14 -12.94
N GLU A 346 -18.10 -7.82 -11.65
CA GLU A 346 -18.00 -6.43 -11.17
C GLU A 346 -16.55 -5.95 -11.02
N MET A 347 -15.53 -6.84 -11.08
CA MET A 347 -14.12 -6.41 -11.07
C MET A 347 -13.69 -5.74 -12.39
N ILE A 348 -14.37 -6.03 -13.50
CA ILE A 348 -13.97 -5.58 -14.84
C ILE A 348 -14.04 -4.05 -14.97
N PRO A 349 -15.14 -3.35 -14.62
CA PRO A 349 -15.22 -1.90 -14.82
C PRO A 349 -14.19 -1.09 -14.01
N PRO A 350 -13.95 -1.35 -12.70
CA PRO A 350 -12.88 -0.68 -11.96
C PRO A 350 -11.48 -0.95 -12.52
N GLY A 351 -11.19 -2.20 -12.94
CA GLY A 351 -9.93 -2.54 -13.58
C GLY A 351 -9.74 -1.81 -14.91
N ALA A 352 -10.78 -1.80 -15.75
CA ALA A 352 -10.78 -1.07 -17.01
C ALA A 352 -10.58 0.44 -16.81
N LEU A 353 -11.19 1.04 -15.78
CA LEU A 353 -10.98 2.46 -15.45
C LEU A 353 -9.48 2.74 -15.20
N VAL A 354 -8.82 1.94 -14.36
CA VAL A 354 -7.41 2.15 -14.01
C VAL A 354 -6.50 1.93 -15.22
N MET A 355 -6.70 0.84 -15.97
CA MET A 355 -5.85 0.49 -17.11
C MET A 355 -6.04 1.40 -18.32
N LEU A 356 -7.28 1.79 -18.62
CA LEU A 356 -7.58 2.62 -19.80
C LEU A 356 -7.31 4.10 -19.57
N THR A 357 -7.32 4.59 -18.32
CA THR A 357 -7.12 6.03 -18.06
C THR A 357 -5.79 6.55 -18.61
N PRO A 358 -4.62 5.96 -18.29
CA PRO A 358 -3.36 6.44 -18.84
C PRO A 358 -3.29 6.36 -20.38
N LEU A 359 -3.91 5.33 -20.97
CA LEU A 359 -3.95 5.15 -22.43
C LEU A 359 -4.82 6.21 -23.09
N ILE A 360 -6.05 6.42 -22.61
CA ILE A 360 -6.99 7.39 -23.15
C ILE A 360 -6.41 8.80 -22.97
N VAL A 361 -5.97 9.16 -21.76
CA VAL A 361 -5.43 10.50 -21.50
C VAL A 361 -4.14 10.73 -22.28
N GLY A 362 -3.23 9.75 -22.29
CA GLY A 362 -1.95 9.84 -23.00
C GLY A 362 -2.13 9.99 -24.52
N ILE A 363 -3.02 9.21 -25.15
CA ILE A 363 -3.25 9.23 -26.60
C ILE A 363 -4.03 10.47 -27.04
N PHE A 364 -5.10 10.84 -26.33
CA PHE A 364 -6.00 11.91 -26.80
C PHE A 364 -5.63 13.31 -26.28
N PHE A 365 -5.01 13.42 -25.11
CA PHE A 365 -4.74 14.71 -24.45
C PHE A 365 -3.24 14.99 -24.25
N GLY A 366 -2.39 13.97 -24.41
CA GLY A 366 -0.94 14.09 -24.34
C GLY A 366 -0.36 13.92 -22.93
N VAL A 367 0.97 13.93 -22.88
CA VAL A 367 1.76 13.60 -21.68
C VAL A 367 1.68 14.67 -20.59
N GLU A 368 1.40 15.93 -20.95
CA GLU A 368 1.24 17.02 -19.97
C GLU A 368 -0.07 16.87 -19.19
N THR A 369 -1.16 16.49 -19.87
CA THR A 369 -2.42 16.20 -19.18
C THR A 369 -2.32 14.93 -18.35
N LEU A 370 -1.66 13.89 -18.86
CA LEU A 370 -1.39 12.69 -18.08
C LEU A 370 -0.55 12.99 -16.82
N SER A 371 0.41 13.93 -16.91
CA SER A 371 1.18 14.39 -15.75
C SER A 371 0.28 14.97 -14.65
N GLY A 372 -0.72 15.76 -15.04
CA GLY A 372 -1.74 16.26 -14.12
C GLY A 372 -2.56 15.13 -13.49
N VAL A 373 -3.01 14.16 -14.31
CA VAL A 373 -3.79 13.01 -13.83
C VAL A 373 -3.05 12.21 -12.77
N LEU A 374 -1.78 11.88 -13.02
CA LEU A 374 -0.94 11.14 -12.07
C LEU A 374 -0.76 11.88 -10.74
N ALA A 375 -0.49 13.19 -10.80
CA ALA A 375 -0.35 14.02 -9.60
C ALA A 375 -1.66 14.11 -8.80
N GLY A 376 -2.78 14.33 -9.49
CA GLY A 376 -4.10 14.49 -8.87
C GLY A 376 -4.59 13.20 -8.22
N SER A 377 -4.42 12.08 -8.93
CA SER A 377 -4.84 10.76 -8.44
C SER A 377 -4.03 10.33 -7.22
N LEU A 378 -2.74 10.66 -7.17
CA LEU A 378 -1.88 10.44 -6.01
C LEU A 378 -2.36 11.21 -4.78
N VAL A 379 -2.43 12.54 -4.86
CA VAL A 379 -2.69 13.38 -3.67
C VAL A 379 -4.12 13.24 -3.13
N SER A 380 -5.07 12.90 -4.00
CA SER A 380 -6.48 12.65 -3.64
C SER A 380 -6.70 11.22 -3.14
N GLY A 381 -6.12 10.24 -3.85
CA GLY A 381 -6.30 8.81 -3.59
C GLY A 381 -5.78 8.38 -2.23
N VAL A 382 -4.63 8.92 -1.81
CA VAL A 382 -4.04 8.59 -0.49
C VAL A 382 -4.98 8.98 0.65
N GLN A 383 -5.69 10.11 0.56
CA GLN A 383 -6.59 10.58 1.62
C GLN A 383 -7.77 9.63 1.82
N ILE A 384 -8.45 9.27 0.71
CA ILE A 384 -9.60 8.37 0.76
C ILE A 384 -9.17 6.95 1.16
N ALA A 385 -8.00 6.49 0.72
CA ALA A 385 -7.50 5.17 1.08
C ALA A 385 -7.21 5.03 2.58
N ILE A 386 -6.49 5.98 3.18
CA ILE A 386 -6.19 5.94 4.62
C ILE A 386 -7.46 6.09 5.44
N SER A 387 -8.26 7.12 5.15
CA SER A 387 -9.47 7.41 5.93
C SER A 387 -10.44 6.24 5.93
N ALA A 388 -10.63 5.59 4.78
CA ALA A 388 -11.56 4.49 4.66
C ALA A 388 -11.07 3.19 5.31
N SER A 389 -9.78 2.86 5.14
CA SER A 389 -9.17 1.71 5.80
C SER A 389 -9.30 1.81 7.31
N ASN A 390 -8.94 2.96 7.87
CA ASN A 390 -8.95 3.19 9.31
C ASN A 390 -10.37 3.27 9.87
N THR A 391 -11.31 3.86 9.13
CA THR A 391 -12.73 3.85 9.50
C THR A 391 -13.26 2.42 9.61
N GLY A 392 -12.99 1.59 8.60
CA GLY A 392 -13.42 0.18 8.59
C GLY A 392 -12.84 -0.62 9.76
N GLY A 393 -11.53 -0.49 9.99
CA GLY A 393 -10.86 -1.15 11.13
C GLY A 393 -11.38 -0.69 12.48
N ALA A 394 -11.64 0.62 12.65
CA ALA A 394 -12.20 1.17 13.88
C ALA A 394 -13.59 0.63 14.18
N TRP A 395 -14.48 0.53 13.20
CA TRP A 395 -15.81 -0.07 13.42
C TRP A 395 -15.74 -1.55 13.77
N ASP A 396 -14.86 -2.33 13.12
CA ASP A 396 -14.76 -3.76 13.43
C ASP A 396 -14.15 -4.03 14.80
N ASN A 397 -13.29 -3.15 15.30
CA ASN A 397 -12.77 -3.25 16.66
C ASN A 397 -13.70 -2.64 17.71
N ALA A 398 -14.53 -1.64 17.36
CA ALA A 398 -15.59 -1.11 18.23
C ALA A 398 -16.69 -2.16 18.47
N LYS A 399 -17.25 -2.72 17.39
CA LYS A 399 -17.10 -4.14 17.12
C LYS A 399 -16.94 -5.13 18.28
N LYS A 400 -15.77 -5.77 18.20
CA LYS A 400 -15.19 -6.71 19.15
C LYS A 400 -15.17 -6.18 20.57
N TYR A 401 -14.96 -4.87 20.77
CA TYR A 401 -14.99 -4.26 22.09
C TYR A 401 -16.35 -4.47 22.77
N ILE A 402 -17.45 -4.21 22.07
CA ILE A 402 -18.80 -4.42 22.60
C ILE A 402 -19.07 -5.91 22.82
N GLU A 403 -18.72 -6.79 21.87
CA GLU A 403 -18.90 -8.25 21.99
C GLU A 403 -18.17 -8.83 23.22
N ALA A 404 -16.93 -8.41 23.48
CA ALA A 404 -16.17 -8.85 24.64
C ALA A 404 -16.81 -8.40 25.97
N HIS A 405 -17.29 -7.15 26.05
CA HIS A 405 -17.96 -6.65 27.25
C HIS A 405 -19.33 -7.30 27.48
N LEU A 406 -20.07 -7.60 26.40
CA LEU A 406 -21.31 -8.37 26.43
C LEU A 406 -21.10 -9.78 26.98
N HIS A 407 -20.03 -10.46 26.58
CA HIS A 407 -19.73 -11.80 27.09
C HIS A 407 -19.42 -11.77 28.58
N ILE A 408 -18.62 -10.80 29.04
CA ILE A 408 -18.37 -10.60 30.47
C ILE A 408 -19.68 -10.31 31.21
N GLN A 409 -20.56 -9.47 30.66
CA GLN A 409 -21.87 -9.19 31.27
C GLN A 409 -22.80 -10.41 31.29
N LYS A 410 -22.83 -11.23 30.23
CA LYS A 410 -23.62 -12.48 30.21
C LYS A 410 -23.09 -13.50 31.22
N GLN A 411 -21.78 -13.70 31.29
CA GLN A 411 -21.14 -14.56 32.30
C GLN A 411 -21.41 -14.03 33.71
N LEU A 412 -21.31 -12.72 33.90
CA LEU A 412 -21.62 -12.06 35.17
C LEU A 412 -23.12 -12.19 35.49
N HIS A 413 -24.03 -12.12 34.52
CA HIS A 413 -25.47 -12.30 34.71
C HIS A 413 -25.84 -13.76 35.02
N GLU A 414 -25.16 -14.72 34.40
CA GLU A 414 -25.30 -16.15 34.70
C GLU A 414 -24.76 -16.49 36.09
N ALA A 415 -23.63 -15.86 36.48
CA ALA A 415 -23.07 -15.94 37.83
C ALA A 415 -23.93 -15.16 38.86
N MET A 416 -24.54 -14.06 38.46
CA MET A 416 -25.43 -13.19 39.25
C MET A 416 -26.90 -13.51 38.98
N ARG A 417 -27.28 -14.76 38.66
CA ARG A 417 -28.69 -15.19 38.48
C ARG A 417 -29.62 -14.94 39.69
N ALA A 418 -29.10 -14.35 40.77
CA ALA A 418 -29.83 -13.82 41.91
C ALA A 418 -30.05 -12.28 41.89
N ALA A 419 -29.54 -11.52 40.90
CA ALA A 419 -29.56 -10.05 40.88
C ALA A 419 -29.95 -9.44 39.51
N THR A 420 -31.27 -9.20 39.38
CA THR A 420 -31.93 -7.98 38.87
C THR A 420 -31.93 -7.57 37.38
N GLU A 421 -33.02 -6.88 37.03
CA GLU A 421 -33.46 -6.35 35.72
C GLU A 421 -32.46 -5.42 35.01
N ALA A 422 -31.54 -4.78 35.73
CA ALA A 422 -30.54 -3.87 35.16
C ALA A 422 -29.57 -4.57 34.19
N ALA A 423 -29.19 -5.82 34.48
CA ALA A 423 -28.33 -6.61 33.61
C ALA A 423 -29.07 -7.11 32.35
N LYS A 424 -30.40 -7.27 32.45
CA LYS A 424 -31.27 -7.65 31.32
C LYS A 424 -31.39 -6.49 30.32
N ALA A 425 -31.61 -5.27 30.80
CA ALA A 425 -31.65 -4.05 29.98
C ALA A 425 -30.30 -3.73 29.29
N ALA A 426 -29.18 -3.96 29.98
CA ALA A 426 -27.84 -3.80 29.40
C ALA A 426 -27.57 -4.82 28.28
N THR A 427 -27.99 -6.08 28.48
CA THR A 427 -27.85 -7.16 27.49
C THR A 427 -28.70 -6.89 26.23
N GLU A 428 -29.95 -6.43 26.39
CA GLU A 428 -30.83 -6.08 25.26
C GLU A 428 -30.28 -4.90 24.44
N THR A 429 -29.73 -3.89 25.12
CA THR A 429 -29.13 -2.72 24.47
C THR A 429 -27.92 -3.13 23.64
N ALA A 430 -27.05 -3.98 24.19
CA ALA A 430 -25.83 -4.38 23.51
C ALA A 430 -26.07 -5.44 22.42
N GLN A 431 -27.07 -6.33 22.56
CA GLN A 431 -27.54 -7.19 21.46
C GLN A 431 -28.18 -6.40 20.30
N ARG A 432 -28.76 -5.23 20.59
CA ARG A 432 -29.24 -4.31 19.54
C ARG A 432 -28.07 -3.65 18.83
N MET A 433 -27.04 -3.22 19.56
CA MET A 433 -25.79 -2.68 18.99
C MET A 433 -25.09 -3.71 18.09
N GLU A 434 -24.97 -4.96 18.53
CA GLU A 434 -24.37 -6.06 17.76
C GLU A 434 -25.10 -6.31 16.42
N ARG A 435 -26.44 -6.35 16.46
CA ARG A 435 -27.28 -6.53 15.26
C ARG A 435 -27.15 -5.38 14.26
N GLU A 436 -27.11 -4.14 14.75
CA GLU A 436 -26.90 -2.97 13.89
C GLU A 436 -25.49 -2.99 13.27
N MET A 437 -24.47 -3.35 14.04
CA MET A 437 -23.07 -3.34 13.60
C MET A 437 -22.71 -4.48 12.63
N ASN A 438 -23.34 -5.65 12.76
CA ASN A 438 -23.22 -6.75 11.78
C ASN A 438 -23.75 -6.36 10.39
N ALA A 439 -24.86 -5.61 10.33
CA ALA A 439 -25.38 -5.08 9.07
C ALA A 439 -24.41 -4.07 8.42
N TRP A 440 -23.56 -3.39 9.20
CA TRP A 440 -22.59 -2.42 8.71
C TRP A 440 -21.19 -3.00 8.44
N LYS A 441 -20.79 -4.09 9.10
CA LYS A 441 -19.57 -4.86 8.77
C LYS A 441 -19.60 -5.31 7.30
N GLU A 442 -20.74 -5.83 6.85
CA GLU A 442 -20.99 -6.13 5.43
C GLU A 442 -20.98 -4.88 4.54
N PHE A 443 -21.34 -3.71 5.08
CA PHE A 443 -21.34 -2.45 4.34
C PHE A 443 -19.94 -1.84 4.15
N MET A 444 -18.93 -2.05 5.03
CA MET A 444 -17.66 -1.29 4.97
C MET A 444 -16.38 -2.14 4.85
N MET A 445 -16.31 -3.31 5.49
CA MET A 445 -15.04 -4.06 5.59
C MET A 445 -14.58 -4.73 4.29
N LYS A 446 -15.49 -4.96 3.33
CA LYS A 446 -15.17 -5.41 1.97
C LYS A 446 -15.17 -4.27 0.92
N LYS A 447 -15.49 -3.03 1.30
CA LYS A 447 -15.76 -1.92 0.36
C LYS A 447 -14.58 -0.98 0.06
N PHE A 448 -13.45 -1.16 0.72
CA PHE A 448 -12.26 -0.34 0.48
C PHE A 448 -11.01 -1.20 0.42
N ASP A 449 -10.88 -1.91 -0.69
CA ASP A 449 -9.56 -2.28 -1.19
C ASP A 449 -9.15 -1.27 -2.26
N THR A 450 -8.78 -0.06 -1.83
CA THR A 450 -8.16 0.96 -2.70
C THR A 450 -6.68 0.69 -2.92
N SER A 451 -6.12 -0.43 -2.39
CA SER A 451 -4.72 -0.79 -2.62
C SER A 451 -4.45 -1.01 -4.11
N THR A 452 -5.43 -1.45 -4.89
CA THR A 452 -5.32 -1.70 -6.34
C THR A 452 -5.05 -0.44 -7.16
N PHE A 453 -5.46 0.75 -6.69
CA PHE A 453 -5.21 2.00 -7.42
C PHE A 453 -3.75 2.46 -7.31
N VAL A 454 -3.03 2.02 -6.27
CA VAL A 454 -1.64 2.44 -6.02
C VAL A 454 -0.64 1.28 -6.22
N SER A 455 -1.07 0.02 -6.23
CA SER A 455 -0.20 -1.17 -6.30
C SER A 455 -0.08 -1.83 -7.67
N HIS A 456 -0.88 -1.44 -8.68
CA HIS A 456 -0.77 -2.04 -10.02
C HIS A 456 0.35 -1.42 -10.86
N SER A 457 1.59 -1.75 -10.50
CA SER A 457 2.76 -1.69 -11.39
C SER A 457 3.69 -2.91 -11.30
N HIS A 458 3.34 -3.93 -10.51
CA HIS A 458 4.11 -5.16 -10.40
C HIS A 458 3.19 -6.37 -10.30
N HIS A 459 2.88 -7.00 -11.43
CA HIS A 459 2.60 -8.45 -11.58
C HIS A 459 2.40 -8.72 -13.08
N TYR A 460 3.53 -8.91 -13.76
CA TYR A 460 3.64 -9.67 -14.99
C TYR A 460 4.87 -10.57 -14.80
N ASP A 461 4.75 -11.80 -15.29
CA ASP A 461 5.65 -12.96 -15.13
C ASP A 461 5.29 -13.87 -13.94
N ASP A 462 4.32 -14.75 -14.16
CA ASP A 462 4.58 -16.19 -14.31
C ASP A 462 3.28 -16.88 -14.77
N ASP A 463 3.13 -16.94 -16.09
CA ASP A 463 2.22 -17.85 -16.78
C ASP A 463 2.95 -19.19 -16.99
N LEU A 464 2.20 -20.29 -16.81
CA LEU A 464 2.42 -21.60 -17.42
C LEU A 464 3.64 -22.40 -16.93
N ASP A 465 3.39 -23.32 -15.98
CA ASP A 465 3.82 -24.72 -16.08
C ASP A 465 3.44 -25.46 -14.78
N ASP A 466 2.31 -26.16 -14.80
CA ASP A 466 2.20 -27.46 -14.09
C ASP A 466 1.01 -28.26 -14.64
N GLN A 467 1.18 -28.76 -15.86
CA GLN A 467 0.54 -29.99 -16.29
C GLN A 467 1.62 -31.01 -16.55
N SER A 468 1.38 -32.22 -16.04
CA SER A 468 2.17 -33.45 -16.19
C SER A 468 3.48 -33.50 -15.39
N LEU A 469 3.47 -34.32 -14.34
CA LEU A 469 4.42 -35.43 -14.17
C LEU A 469 3.78 -36.47 -13.24
N ASP A 470 3.30 -37.55 -13.85
CA ASP A 470 3.06 -38.85 -13.21
C ASP A 470 4.39 -39.50 -12.79
N GLU A 471 4.27 -40.55 -11.95
CA GLU A 471 5.25 -41.60 -11.59
C GLU A 471 6.22 -41.32 -10.42
N ASP A 472 5.82 -41.72 -9.19
CA ASP A 472 6.16 -43.03 -8.59
C ASP A 472 5.35 -43.28 -7.30
#